data_AF-A0A383F550-F1
#
_entry.id   AF-A0A383F550-F1
#
_cell.length_a   1.000
_cell.length_b   1.000
_cell.length_c   1.000
_cell.angle_alpha   90.00
_cell.angle_beta   90.00
_cell.angle_gamma   90.00
#
_symmetry.space_group_name_H-M   'P 1'
#
loop_
_entity.id
_entity.type
_entity.pdbx_description
1 polymer ?
#
loop_
_entity_poly.entity_id
_entity_poly.type
_entity_poly.pdbx_seq_one_letter_code
_entity_poly.pdbx_strand_id
1 'polypeptide(L)'
;MIYNLEKKSNIKLNLSSIKNILTVRYDITKNPVKKLAIVKDFEKPLIDQGSHISEKLLTNSFKKINGFEKFSISLSGGIDSSLCLALLRKNFPKAPIFAISGVFENAYDESSHAKKVAEKFSAEFHPIDMESIYTNMAEIVYIANRPKWNTYNHLITKYAKKHAKILVTGDGGDEFFGGYTFRY
;
A
#
# COMPACT_ATOMS: atom_id res chain seq x y z
N MET A 1 6.22 21.24 13.12
CA MET A 1 7.24 20.61 13.97
C MET A 1 8.40 21.57 14.04
N ILE A 2 8.61 22.23 15.17
CA ILE A 2 9.75 23.13 15.38
C ILE A 2 10.97 22.24 15.59
N TYR A 3 11.89 22.22 14.62
CA TYR A 3 13.20 21.59 14.85
C TYR A 3 14.03 22.54 15.70
N ASN A 4 14.24 22.16 16.95
CA ASN A 4 15.15 22.86 17.84
C ASN A 4 16.59 22.50 17.42
N LEU A 5 17.23 23.38 16.66
CA LEU A 5 18.58 23.21 16.10
C LEU A 5 19.70 23.33 17.17
N GLU A 6 19.35 23.57 18.44
CA GLU A 6 20.33 23.90 19.50
C GLU A 6 21.02 22.69 20.15
N LYS A 7 20.59 21.46 19.88
CA LYS A 7 21.41 20.28 20.22
C LYS A 7 22.24 19.87 19.01
N LYS A 8 23.44 20.43 18.89
CA LYS A 8 24.55 19.80 18.15
C LYS A 8 24.88 18.48 18.84
N SER A 9 24.08 17.44 18.59
CA SER A 9 24.59 16.08 18.70
C SER A 9 25.70 15.95 17.66
N ASN A 10 26.87 15.47 18.07
CA ASN A 10 27.91 15.02 17.14
C ASN A 10 27.37 13.79 16.40
N ILE A 11 26.45 14.01 15.46
CA ILE A 11 25.97 12.98 14.56
C ILE A 11 27.15 12.70 13.63
N LYS A 12 27.89 11.62 13.93
CA LYS A 12 28.89 11.11 13.01
C LYS A 12 28.14 10.57 11.78
N LEU A 13 27.99 11.43 10.78
CA LEU A 13 27.30 11.13 9.54
C LEU A 13 28.07 10.03 8.79
N ASN A 14 27.45 8.87 8.61
CA ASN A 14 28.02 7.78 7.83
C ASN A 14 27.76 8.05 6.33
N LEU A 15 28.82 8.23 5.53
CA LEU A 15 28.70 8.51 4.09
C LEU A 15 27.93 7.42 3.34
N SER A 16 28.06 6.14 3.72
CA SER A 16 27.30 5.04 3.13
C SER A 16 25.81 5.19 3.42
N SER A 17 25.45 5.56 4.65
CA SER A 17 24.06 5.83 5.03
C SER A 17 23.48 7.03 4.26
N ILE A 18 24.24 8.12 4.12
CA ILE A 18 23.85 9.27 3.30
C ILE A 18 23.61 8.85 1.85
N LYS A 19 24.56 8.13 1.25
CA LYS A 19 24.44 7.64 -0.13
C LYS A 19 23.20 6.77 -0.30
N ASN A 20 22.93 5.85 0.63
CA ASN A 20 21.76 4.99 0.59
C ASN A 20 20.45 5.79 0.69
N ILE A 21 20.38 6.81 1.55
CA ILE A 21 19.20 7.69 1.66
C ILE A 21 18.98 8.48 0.37
N LEU A 22 20.02 9.13 -0.16
CA LEU A 22 19.92 9.98 -1.36
C LEU A 22 19.65 9.17 -2.63
N THR A 23 20.06 7.91 -2.66
CA THR A 23 19.77 6.98 -3.77
C THR A 23 18.52 6.13 -3.51
N VAL A 24 17.82 6.37 -2.40
CA VAL A 24 16.59 5.66 -2.00
C VAL A 24 16.79 4.13 -2.01
N ARG A 25 17.90 3.68 -1.42
CA ARG A 25 18.29 2.27 -1.25
C ARG A 25 18.18 1.84 0.20
N TYR A 26 18.04 0.53 0.41
CA TYR A 26 18.14 -0.04 1.75
C TYR A 26 19.51 0.26 2.36
N ASP A 27 19.49 0.74 3.59
CA ASP A 27 20.71 1.00 4.34
C ASP A 27 21.19 -0.27 5.04
N ILE A 28 22.10 -0.99 4.38
CA ILE A 28 22.70 -2.23 4.89
C ILE A 28 23.50 -2.05 6.19
N THR A 29 23.79 -0.80 6.58
CA THR A 29 24.49 -0.50 7.84
C THR A 29 23.55 -0.49 9.04
N LYS A 30 22.23 -0.51 8.81
CA LYS A 30 21.22 -0.55 9.87
C LYS A 30 20.83 -1.98 10.17
N ASN A 31 20.84 -2.34 11.45
CA ASN A 31 20.30 -3.60 11.91
C ASN A 31 18.76 -3.59 11.73
N PRO A 32 18.18 -4.61 11.09
CA PRO A 32 16.74 -4.70 10.96
C PRO A 32 16.11 -4.91 12.35
N VAL A 33 14.93 -4.31 12.56
CA VAL A 33 14.17 -4.43 13.83
C VAL A 33 13.73 -5.88 14.08
N LYS A 34 13.61 -6.68 13.01
CA LYS A 34 13.29 -8.11 13.05
C LYS A 34 14.43 -8.92 12.46
N LYS A 35 14.58 -10.16 12.94
CA LYS A 35 15.48 -11.14 12.35
C LYS A 35 15.08 -11.37 10.88
N LEU A 36 16.04 -11.33 9.98
CA LEU A 36 15.83 -11.65 8.57
C LEU A 36 15.43 -13.12 8.42
N ALA A 37 14.45 -13.39 7.56
CA ALA A 37 14.10 -14.74 7.20
C ALA A 37 15.26 -15.39 6.43
N ILE A 38 15.55 -16.65 6.74
CA ILE A 38 16.55 -17.48 6.05
C ILE A 38 15.86 -18.64 5.35
N VAL A 39 16.54 -19.28 4.40
CA VAL A 39 16.00 -20.42 3.63
C VAL A 39 15.41 -21.51 4.55
N LYS A 40 16.03 -21.75 5.70
CA LYS A 40 15.55 -22.71 6.71
C LYS A 40 14.15 -22.40 7.25
N ASP A 41 13.76 -21.13 7.28
CA ASP A 41 12.43 -20.70 7.73
C ASP A 41 11.32 -21.10 6.73
N PHE A 42 11.70 -21.49 5.50
CA PHE A 42 10.80 -21.90 4.42
C PHE A 42 10.85 -23.41 4.12
N GLU A 43 11.60 -24.20 4.89
CA GLU A 43 11.74 -25.66 4.67
C GLU A 43 10.45 -26.44 4.93
N LYS A 44 9.52 -25.88 5.71
CA LYS A 44 8.20 -26.47 5.91
C LYS A 44 7.23 -25.86 4.90
N PRO A 45 6.77 -26.61 3.88
CA PRO A 45 5.78 -26.09 2.95
C PRO A 45 4.49 -25.84 3.71
N LEU A 46 4.07 -24.57 3.77
CA LEU A 46 2.77 -24.21 4.31
C LEU A 46 1.75 -24.43 3.20
N ILE A 47 1.16 -25.63 3.17
CA ILE A 47 0.15 -25.99 2.18
C ILE A 47 -1.21 -25.56 2.71
N ASP A 48 -1.74 -24.47 2.17
CA ASP A 48 -3.12 -24.01 2.41
C ASP A 48 -4.04 -24.50 1.29
N GLN A 49 -4.33 -25.81 1.30
CA GLN A 49 -5.27 -26.40 0.35
C GLN A 49 -6.63 -25.69 0.45
N GLY A 50 -7.09 -25.10 -0.66
CA GLY A 50 -8.33 -24.32 -0.71
C GLY A 50 -8.22 -22.88 -0.19
N SER A 51 -7.03 -22.39 0.18
CA SER A 51 -6.78 -21.00 0.61
C SER A 51 -7.54 -20.55 1.88
N HIS A 52 -8.05 -21.49 2.68
CA HIS A 52 -8.89 -21.19 3.83
C HIS A 52 -8.14 -20.49 4.96
N ILE A 53 -6.86 -20.82 5.18
CA ILE A 53 -6.03 -20.19 6.21
C ILE A 53 -5.73 -18.75 5.81
N SER A 54 -5.31 -18.55 4.56
CA SER A 54 -4.97 -17.26 3.98
C SER A 54 -6.17 -16.32 3.99
N GLU A 55 -7.33 -16.80 3.54
CA GLU A 55 -8.58 -16.03 3.58
C GLU A 55 -8.96 -15.63 5.01
N LYS A 56 -8.84 -16.55 5.97
CA LYS A 56 -9.13 -16.28 7.38
C LYS A 56 -8.18 -15.24 7.95
N LEU A 57 -6.89 -15.32 7.64
CA LEU A 57 -5.87 -14.36 8.10
C LEU A 57 -6.13 -12.96 7.51
N LEU A 58 -6.40 -12.87 6.21
CA LEU A 58 -6.74 -11.61 5.55
C LEU A 58 -8.03 -11.02 6.15
N THR A 59 -9.06 -11.84 6.34
CA THR A 59 -10.33 -11.44 6.96
C THR A 59 -10.16 -10.95 8.40
N ASN A 60 -9.24 -11.54 9.16
CA ASN A 60 -8.98 -11.10 10.53
C ASN A 60 -8.49 -9.65 10.60
N SER A 61 -7.90 -9.10 9.54
CA SER A 61 -7.48 -7.70 9.45
C SER A 61 -8.65 -6.73 9.65
N PHE A 62 -9.87 -7.13 9.27
CA PHE A 62 -11.08 -6.32 9.41
C PHE A 62 -11.72 -6.40 10.80
N LYS A 63 -11.32 -7.35 11.66
CA LYS A 63 -11.96 -7.56 12.99
C LYS A 63 -11.85 -6.38 13.94
N LYS A 64 -10.87 -5.51 13.75
CA LYS A 64 -10.68 -4.30 14.57
C LYS A 64 -11.57 -3.14 14.15
N ILE A 65 -12.27 -3.26 13.03
CA ILE A 65 -13.19 -2.25 12.52
C ILE A 65 -14.54 -2.48 13.19
N ASN A 66 -14.94 -1.53 14.02
CA ASN A 66 -16.18 -1.59 14.79
C ASN A 66 -17.24 -0.67 14.16
N GLY A 67 -18.49 -1.13 14.12
CA GLY A 67 -19.62 -0.33 13.64
C GLY A 67 -19.81 -0.33 12.11
N PHE A 68 -20.85 0.37 11.66
CA PHE A 68 -21.12 0.57 10.25
C PHE A 68 -20.26 1.72 9.72
N GLU A 69 -19.21 1.38 9.00
CA GLU A 69 -18.24 2.33 8.45
C GLU A 69 -18.37 2.43 6.93
N LYS A 70 -18.04 3.61 6.38
CA LYS A 70 -17.82 3.79 4.95
C LYS A 70 -16.37 3.46 4.65
N PHE A 71 -16.12 2.82 3.50
CA PHE A 71 -14.78 2.44 3.10
C PHE A 71 -14.39 3.08 1.78
N SER A 72 -13.13 3.48 1.68
CA SER A 72 -12.47 3.68 0.40
C SER A 72 -11.53 2.51 0.16
N ILE A 73 -11.34 2.15 -1.10
CA ILE A 73 -10.35 1.17 -1.52
C ILE A 73 -9.56 1.72 -2.70
N SER A 74 -8.24 1.57 -2.66
CA SER A 74 -7.38 1.78 -3.81
C SER A 74 -7.50 0.57 -4.74
N LEU A 75 -8.16 0.74 -5.87
CA LEU A 75 -8.45 -0.33 -6.83
C LEU A 75 -7.62 -0.15 -8.12
N SER A 76 -6.89 -1.20 -8.48
CA SER A 76 -6.14 -1.32 -9.74
C SER A 76 -6.77 -2.40 -10.62
N GLY A 77 -6.15 -2.72 -11.76
CA GLY A 77 -6.51 -3.89 -12.56
C GLY A 77 -6.01 -5.22 -11.99
N GLY A 78 -5.24 -5.20 -10.89
CA GLY A 78 -4.55 -6.37 -10.34
C GLY A 78 -5.40 -7.25 -9.42
N ILE A 79 -4.87 -8.45 -9.14
CA ILE A 79 -5.54 -9.45 -8.30
C ILE A 79 -5.58 -9.05 -6.82
N ASP A 80 -4.53 -8.39 -6.30
CA ASP A 80 -4.43 -8.06 -4.88
C ASP A 80 -5.53 -7.09 -4.42
N SER A 81 -5.69 -5.97 -5.15
CA SER A 81 -6.72 -4.98 -4.84
C SER A 81 -8.13 -5.54 -5.08
N SER A 82 -8.30 -6.39 -6.11
CA SER A 82 -9.54 -7.11 -6.38
C SER A 82 -9.92 -8.07 -5.25
N LEU A 83 -8.95 -8.82 -4.70
CA LEU A 83 -9.14 -9.71 -3.56
C LEU A 83 -9.52 -8.90 -2.31
N CYS A 84 -8.83 -7.79 -2.04
CA CYS A 84 -9.19 -6.91 -0.93
C CYS A 84 -10.63 -6.38 -1.06
N LEU A 85 -11.07 -5.97 -2.25
CA LEU A 85 -12.44 -5.52 -2.48
C LEU A 85 -13.45 -6.65 -2.24
N ALA A 86 -13.16 -7.85 -2.75
CA ALA A 86 -14.03 -9.01 -2.56
C ALA A 86 -14.21 -9.35 -1.07
N LEU A 87 -13.10 -9.40 -0.32
CA LEU A 87 -13.13 -9.66 1.13
C LEU A 87 -13.82 -8.54 1.90
N LEU A 88 -13.60 -7.28 1.52
CA LEU A 88 -14.24 -6.13 2.14
C LEU A 88 -15.76 -6.21 1.97
N ARG A 89 -16.25 -6.45 0.74
CA ARG A 89 -17.69 -6.62 0.47
C ARG A 89 -18.26 -7.83 1.19
N LYS A 90 -17.54 -8.96 1.26
CA LYS A 90 -17.96 -10.16 1.98
C LYS A 90 -18.16 -9.90 3.49
N ASN A 91 -17.26 -9.14 4.11
CA ASN A 91 -17.31 -8.84 5.54
C ASN A 91 -18.27 -7.70 5.89
N PHE A 92 -18.47 -6.75 4.97
CA PHE A 92 -19.37 -5.61 5.16
C PHE A 92 -20.38 -5.49 4.00
N PRO A 93 -21.36 -6.42 3.89
CA PRO A 93 -22.24 -6.51 2.72
C PRO A 93 -22.99 -5.23 2.38
N LYS A 94 -23.37 -4.45 3.40
CA LYS A 94 -24.19 -3.23 3.25
C LYS A 94 -23.38 -1.92 3.30
N ALA A 95 -22.08 -1.98 3.54
CA ALA A 95 -21.28 -0.76 3.68
C ALA A 95 -21.12 -0.04 2.33
N PRO A 96 -21.16 1.31 2.30
CA PRO A 96 -20.73 2.07 1.13
C PRO A 96 -19.23 1.86 0.90
N ILE A 97 -18.86 1.50 -0.33
CA ILE A 97 -17.47 1.30 -0.73
C ILE A 97 -17.19 2.20 -1.93
N PHE A 98 -16.20 3.07 -1.79
CA PHE A 98 -15.70 3.95 -2.84
C PHE A 98 -14.41 3.34 -3.41
N ALA A 99 -14.49 2.79 -4.63
CA ALA A 99 -13.38 2.20 -5.34
C ALA A 99 -12.65 3.28 -6.15
N ILE A 100 -11.48 3.68 -5.70
CA ILE A 100 -10.70 4.77 -6.28
C ILE A 100 -9.60 4.16 -7.15
N SER A 101 -9.55 4.54 -8.42
CA SER A 101 -8.57 4.02 -9.38
C SER A 101 -7.78 5.16 -9.99
N GLY A 102 -6.45 5.04 -9.98
CA GLY A 102 -5.57 6.03 -10.59
C GLY A 102 -5.47 5.81 -12.11
N VAL A 103 -5.72 6.86 -12.89
CA VAL A 103 -5.58 6.89 -14.34
C VAL A 103 -4.36 7.74 -14.69
N PHE A 104 -3.41 7.17 -15.42
CA PHE A 104 -2.17 7.86 -15.78
C PHE A 104 -2.20 8.26 -17.25
N GLU A 105 -1.81 9.49 -17.54
CA GLU A 105 -1.67 9.98 -18.91
C GLU A 105 -0.56 9.18 -19.63
N ASN A 106 -0.84 8.73 -20.87
CA ASN A 106 0.08 7.94 -21.70
C ASN A 106 0.53 6.58 -21.12
N ALA A 107 -0.22 6.01 -20.18
CA ALA A 107 -0.01 4.66 -19.68
C ALA A 107 -1.06 3.67 -20.21
N TYR A 108 -0.85 2.38 -19.94
CA TYR A 108 -1.88 1.37 -20.16
C TYR A 108 -3.08 1.66 -19.25
N ASP A 109 -4.27 1.83 -19.85
CA ASP A 109 -5.48 2.16 -19.10
C ASP A 109 -6.16 0.91 -18.52
N GLU A 110 -5.87 0.64 -17.25
CA GLU A 110 -6.51 -0.42 -16.48
C GLU A 110 -7.88 -0.03 -15.91
N SER A 111 -8.30 1.23 -16.03
CA SER A 111 -9.50 1.75 -15.37
C SER A 111 -10.78 1.04 -15.81
N SER A 112 -10.84 0.62 -17.08
CA SER A 112 -11.94 -0.17 -17.62
C SER A 112 -12.09 -1.53 -16.95
N HIS A 113 -10.99 -2.19 -16.60
CA HIS A 113 -11.00 -3.43 -15.84
C HIS A 113 -11.39 -3.17 -14.39
N ALA A 114 -10.74 -2.20 -13.75
CA ALA A 114 -11.02 -1.82 -12.36
C ALA A 114 -12.50 -1.44 -12.16
N LYS A 115 -13.11 -0.74 -13.12
CA LYS A 115 -14.54 -0.40 -13.12
C LYS A 115 -15.43 -1.64 -13.08
N LYS A 116 -15.16 -2.64 -13.94
CA LYS A 116 -15.91 -3.90 -13.97
C LYS A 116 -15.81 -4.65 -12.63
N VAL A 117 -14.63 -4.64 -12.01
CA VAL A 117 -14.40 -5.23 -10.69
C VAL A 117 -15.20 -4.47 -9.62
N ALA A 118 -15.18 -3.14 -9.63
CA ALA A 118 -15.96 -2.31 -8.71
C ALA A 118 -17.47 -2.59 -8.83
N GLU A 119 -18.01 -2.60 -10.04
CA GLU A 119 -19.43 -2.89 -10.32
C GLU A 119 -19.83 -4.28 -9.81
N LYS A 120 -19.00 -5.30 -10.05
CA LYS A 120 -19.23 -6.67 -9.58
C LYS A 120 -19.40 -6.77 -8.07
N PHE A 121 -18.71 -5.92 -7.30
CA PHE A 121 -18.80 -5.87 -5.85
C PHE A 121 -19.62 -4.67 -5.34
N SER A 122 -20.45 -4.06 -6.20
CA SER A 122 -21.32 -2.93 -5.86
C SER A 122 -20.57 -1.79 -5.15
N ALA A 123 -19.35 -1.49 -5.59
CA ALA A 123 -18.57 -0.34 -5.15
C ALA A 123 -18.75 0.82 -6.12
N GLU A 124 -18.85 2.04 -5.60
CA GLU A 124 -18.91 3.27 -6.39
C GLU A 124 -17.53 3.55 -6.97
N PHE A 125 -17.42 3.54 -8.30
CA PHE A 125 -16.14 3.68 -9.00
C PHE A 125 -15.77 5.16 -9.19
N HIS A 126 -14.58 5.53 -8.75
CA HIS A 126 -14.00 6.87 -8.89
C HIS A 126 -12.65 6.79 -9.59
N PRO A 127 -12.60 7.01 -10.92
CA PRO A 127 -11.33 7.24 -11.59
C PRO A 127 -10.79 8.61 -11.17
N ILE A 128 -9.50 8.69 -10.90
CA ILE A 128 -8.81 9.95 -10.63
C ILE A 128 -7.59 10.08 -11.54
N ASP A 129 -7.42 11.26 -12.12
CA ASP A 129 -6.24 11.55 -12.92
C ASP A 129 -5.02 11.67 -12.00
N MET A 130 -3.99 10.90 -12.32
CA MET A 130 -2.77 10.83 -11.54
C MET A 130 -1.78 11.85 -12.06
N GLU A 131 -1.92 13.07 -11.55
CA GLU A 131 -0.99 14.16 -11.81
C GLU A 131 0.45 13.83 -11.36
N SER A 132 1.39 14.59 -11.90
CA SER A 132 2.79 14.48 -11.51
C SER A 132 2.99 14.77 -10.01
N ILE A 133 3.49 13.77 -9.30
CA ILE A 133 3.86 13.86 -7.88
C ILE A 133 5.09 14.72 -7.59
N TYR A 134 5.82 15.18 -8.62
CA TYR A 134 7.07 15.93 -8.43
C TYR A 134 6.84 17.26 -7.70
N THR A 135 5.71 17.92 -7.96
CA THR A 135 5.30 19.17 -7.31
C THR A 135 4.98 18.98 -5.81
N ASN A 136 4.49 17.80 -5.42
CA ASN A 136 4.18 17.44 -4.03
C ASN A 136 5.31 16.68 -3.32
N MET A 137 6.48 16.52 -3.93
CA MET A 137 7.52 15.63 -3.40
C MET A 137 8.00 16.04 -2.00
N ALA A 138 8.14 17.33 -1.72
CA ALA A 138 8.53 17.82 -0.41
C ALA A 138 7.51 17.44 0.70
N GLU A 139 6.21 17.59 0.40
CA GLU A 139 5.12 17.20 1.30
C GLU A 139 5.13 15.67 1.53
N ILE A 140 5.30 14.90 0.46
CA ILE A 140 5.34 13.44 0.50
C ILE A 140 6.52 12.94 1.36
N VAL A 141 7.72 13.51 1.16
CA VAL A 141 8.91 13.16 1.93
C VAL A 141 8.74 13.55 3.39
N TYR A 142 8.15 14.72 3.66
CA TYR A 142 7.82 15.16 5.01
C TYR A 142 6.89 14.17 5.73
N ILE A 143 5.79 13.76 5.08
CA ILE A 143 4.84 12.79 5.64
C ILE A 143 5.49 11.42 5.84
N ALA A 144 6.31 10.98 4.89
CA ALA A 144 6.99 9.69 4.95
C ALA A 144 8.17 9.66 5.94
N ASN A 145 8.63 10.81 6.42
CA ASN A 145 9.87 11.00 7.18
C ASN A 145 11.13 10.43 6.51
N ARG A 146 11.07 10.13 5.20
CA ARG A 146 12.18 9.65 4.39
C ARG A 146 11.86 9.73 2.89
N PRO A 147 12.89 9.83 2.02
CA PRO A 147 12.72 9.56 0.60
C PRO A 147 12.17 8.14 0.38
N LYS A 148 11.21 7.99 -0.54
CA LYS A 148 10.60 6.70 -0.87
C LYS A 148 10.24 6.62 -2.35
N TRP A 149 10.28 5.41 -2.89
CA TRP A 149 9.69 5.08 -4.20
C TRP A 149 8.17 4.89 -4.07
N ASN A 150 7.48 4.82 -5.21
CA ASN A 150 6.05 4.53 -5.33
C ASN A 150 5.17 5.42 -4.43
N THR A 151 5.15 6.72 -4.71
CA THR A 151 4.50 7.71 -3.82
C THR A 151 3.08 8.10 -4.24
N TYR A 152 2.60 7.57 -5.37
CA TYR A 152 1.27 7.84 -5.93
C TYR A 152 0.11 7.47 -4.99
N ASN A 153 0.32 6.53 -4.06
CA ASN A 153 -0.61 6.26 -2.96
C ASN A 153 -0.98 7.51 -2.14
N HIS A 154 -0.14 8.56 -2.12
CA HIS A 154 -0.45 9.83 -1.48
C HIS A 154 -1.66 10.53 -2.12
N LEU A 155 -1.74 10.57 -3.46
CA LEU A 155 -2.85 11.21 -4.18
C LEU A 155 -4.16 10.45 -3.95
N ILE A 156 -4.10 9.11 -4.05
CA ILE A 156 -5.22 8.22 -3.75
C ILE A 156 -5.71 8.44 -2.31
N THR A 157 -4.79 8.50 -1.35
CA THR A 157 -5.13 8.71 0.07
C THR A 157 -5.77 10.09 0.30
N LYS A 158 -5.23 11.13 -0.35
CA LYS A 158 -5.76 12.50 -0.26
C LYS A 158 -7.19 12.58 -0.83
N TYR A 159 -7.45 11.87 -1.92
CA TYR A 159 -8.79 11.75 -2.50
C TYR A 159 -9.71 10.93 -1.58
N ALA A 160 -9.28 9.74 -1.15
CA ALA A 160 -10.03 8.82 -0.29
C ALA A 160 -10.54 9.47 1.00
N LYS A 161 -9.73 10.34 1.61
CA LYS A 161 -10.08 11.07 2.84
C LYS A 161 -11.35 11.93 2.70
N LYS A 162 -11.75 12.31 1.48
CA LYS A 162 -12.99 13.05 1.22
C LYS A 162 -14.24 12.17 1.33
N HIS A 163 -14.10 10.84 1.17
CA HIS A 163 -15.21 9.90 1.06
C HIS A 163 -15.35 8.99 2.29
N ALA A 164 -14.23 8.52 2.85
CA ALA A 164 -14.21 7.59 3.97
C ALA A 164 -13.04 7.83 4.92
N LYS A 165 -13.20 7.36 6.16
CA LYS A 165 -12.13 7.38 7.18
C LYS A 165 -11.16 6.21 7.03
N ILE A 166 -11.61 5.12 6.43
CA ILE A 166 -10.84 3.87 6.28
C ILE A 166 -10.51 3.68 4.81
N LEU A 167 -9.21 3.56 4.51
CA LEU A 167 -8.70 3.20 3.19
C LEU A 167 -8.14 1.77 3.25
N VAL A 168 -8.59 0.93 2.33
CA VAL A 168 -8.09 -0.43 2.10
C VAL A 168 -7.20 -0.42 0.85
N THR A 169 -6.09 -1.17 0.89
CA THR A 169 -5.13 -1.26 -0.22
C THR A 169 -4.69 -2.70 -0.42
N GLY A 170 -4.36 -3.06 -1.66
CA GLY A 170 -3.65 -4.32 -1.99
C GLY A 170 -2.13 -4.24 -1.85
N ASP A 171 -1.59 -3.11 -1.36
CA ASP A 171 -0.15 -2.89 -1.18
C ASP A 171 0.46 -3.94 -0.23
N GLY A 172 1.63 -4.47 -0.58
CA GLY A 172 2.27 -5.58 0.14
C GLY A 172 2.00 -6.97 -0.41
N GLY A 173 1.03 -7.14 -1.32
CA GLY A 173 0.67 -8.44 -1.88
C GLY A 173 1.84 -9.10 -2.61
N ASP A 174 2.51 -8.35 -3.48
CA ASP A 174 3.70 -8.82 -4.22
C ASP A 174 4.83 -9.27 -3.30
N GLU A 175 5.08 -8.58 -2.17
CA GLU A 175 6.10 -8.97 -1.18
C GLU A 175 5.78 -10.28 -0.47
N PHE A 176 4.49 -10.53 -0.19
CA PHE A 176 4.06 -11.74 0.52
C PHE A 176 3.91 -12.94 -0.41
N PHE A 177 3.46 -12.73 -1.64
CA PHE A 177 3.12 -13.80 -2.58
C PHE A 177 4.13 -13.95 -3.73
N GLY A 178 5.18 -13.14 -3.75
CA GLY A 178 6.25 -13.23 -4.75
C GLY A 178 5.81 -12.77 -6.14
N GLY A 179 4.92 -11.77 -6.22
CA GLY A 179 4.35 -11.29 -7.49
C GLY A 179 5.33 -10.49 -8.37
N TYR A 180 6.49 -10.10 -7.83
CA TYR A 180 7.56 -9.45 -8.59
C TYR A 180 8.23 -10.42 -9.58
N THR A 181 7.82 -10.37 -10.84
CA THR A 181 8.33 -11.24 -11.91
C THR A 181 9.76 -10.93 -12.39
N PHE A 182 10.31 -9.75 -12.05
CA PHE A 182 11.57 -9.24 -12.63
C PHE A 182 12.59 -8.70 -11.62
N ARG A 183 12.46 -9.00 -10.32
CA ARG A 183 13.35 -8.45 -9.28
C ARG A 183 13.90 -9.48 -8.28
N TYR A 184 14.37 -10.60 -8.80
CA TYR A 184 15.28 -11.50 -8.08
C TYR A 184 16.41 -11.94 -9.00
#